data_AF-A0AAE5QE66-F1
#
_entry.id   AF-A0AAE5QE66-F1
#
_cell.length_a   1.000
_cell.length_b   1.000
_cell.length_c   1.000
_cell.angle_alpha   90.00
_cell.angle_beta   90.00
_cell.angle_gamma   90.00
#
_symmetry.space_group_name_H-M   'P 1'
#
loop_
_entity.id
_entity.type
_entity.pdbx_description
1 polymer ?
#
loop_
_entity_poly.entity_id
_entity_poly.type
_entity_poly.pdbx_seq_one_letter_code
_entity_poly.pdbx_strand_id
1 'polypeptide(L)'
;MSIDNAIKRIIWRFEKFDKIIVNNNDIDALNAVVGYINNLQTQKPDIHPHFSKLYVSTLKNFTDKYDINLDNQLINIKIKNLLNTPLNFLIEDFTSQMNSRLQYKLIELAEYGLSIHPVSQCRASKQLAVTRLDELLKHEGNKKIFNGKSWTSQEVESGINRQINTFLYGI
;
A
#
# COMPACT_ATOMS: atom_id res chain seq x y z
N MET A 1 -29.31 -19.17 21.86
CA MET A 1 -29.80 -19.58 20.51
C MET A 1 -28.77 -19.14 19.47
N SER A 2 -28.49 -19.92 18.42
CA SER A 2 -27.62 -19.46 17.31
C SER A 2 -28.36 -18.45 16.42
N ILE A 3 -27.61 -17.60 15.70
CA ILE A 3 -28.20 -16.56 14.84
C ILE A 3 -29.08 -17.15 13.73
N ASP A 4 -28.64 -18.25 13.10
CA ASP A 4 -29.42 -18.93 12.04
C ASP A 4 -30.75 -19.45 12.56
N ASN A 5 -30.77 -19.99 13.79
CA ASN A 5 -31.99 -20.50 14.40
C ASN A 5 -32.91 -19.35 14.83
N ALA A 6 -32.35 -18.24 15.31
CA ALA A 6 -33.10 -17.04 15.64
C ALA A 6 -33.77 -16.41 14.41
N ILE A 7 -33.03 -16.28 13.30
CA ILE A 7 -33.57 -15.78 12.02
C ILE A 7 -34.66 -16.72 11.49
N LYS A 8 -34.40 -18.03 11.42
CA LYS A 8 -35.39 -19.02 10.97
C LYS A 8 -36.66 -18.97 11.82
N ARG A 9 -36.53 -18.80 13.14
CA ARG A 9 -37.65 -18.69 14.06
C ARG A 9 -38.51 -17.46 13.76
N ILE A 10 -37.87 -16.30 13.58
CA ILE A 10 -38.56 -15.05 13.25
C ILE A 10 -39.27 -15.17 11.89
N ILE A 11 -38.58 -15.65 10.85
CA ILE A 11 -39.15 -15.86 9.51
C ILE A 11 -40.37 -16.78 9.59
N TRP A 12 -40.22 -17.96 10.19
CA TRP A 12 -41.32 -18.91 10.38
C TRP A 12 -42.52 -18.28 11.09
N ARG A 13 -42.27 -17.38 12.06
CA ARG A 13 -43.33 -16.73 12.83
C ARG A 13 -44.17 -15.79 11.98
N PHE A 14 -43.53 -15.02 11.10
CA PHE A 14 -44.20 -14.09 10.19
C PHE A 14 -44.86 -14.80 9.00
N GLU A 15 -44.35 -15.96 8.58
CA GLU A 15 -44.93 -16.73 7.46
C GLU A 15 -46.15 -17.57 7.85
N LYS A 16 -46.22 -18.05 9.11
CA LYS A 16 -47.22 -19.06 9.51
C LYS A 16 -48.43 -18.52 10.26
N PHE A 17 -48.40 -17.29 10.75
CA PHE A 17 -49.46 -16.78 11.62
C PHE A 17 -49.92 -15.38 11.19
N ASP A 18 -51.20 -15.26 10.84
CA ASP A 18 -51.85 -13.97 10.58
C ASP A 18 -52.00 -13.11 11.84
N LYS A 19 -52.04 -13.76 13.01
CA LYS A 19 -52.11 -13.09 14.32
C LYS A 19 -51.02 -13.63 15.23
N ILE A 20 -50.00 -12.81 15.47
CA ILE A 20 -48.81 -13.20 16.23
C ILE A 20 -49.05 -12.91 17.73
N ILE A 21 -49.10 -13.97 18.54
CA ILE A 21 -48.97 -13.86 20.00
C ILE A 21 -47.54 -14.23 20.36
N VAL A 22 -46.79 -13.23 20.84
CA VAL A 22 -45.36 -13.35 21.18
C VAL A 22 -45.16 -14.29 22.37
N ASN A 23 -44.17 -15.19 22.28
CA ASN A 23 -43.74 -16.03 23.40
C ASN A 23 -42.23 -15.86 23.68
N ASN A 24 -41.76 -16.52 24.75
CA ASN A 24 -40.36 -16.43 25.19
C ASN A 24 -39.35 -16.84 24.10
N ASN A 25 -39.67 -17.83 23.26
CA ASN A 25 -38.76 -18.23 22.17
C ASN A 25 -38.64 -17.15 21.09
N ASP A 26 -39.68 -16.36 20.87
CA ASP A 26 -39.67 -15.26 19.92
C ASP A 26 -38.85 -14.08 20.48
N ILE A 27 -38.95 -13.84 21.79
CA ILE A 27 -38.14 -12.86 22.52
C ILE A 27 -36.66 -13.27 22.50
N ASP A 28 -36.34 -14.54 22.75
CA ASP A 28 -34.98 -15.07 22.72
C ASP A 28 -34.36 -14.98 21.32
N ALA A 29 -35.15 -15.25 20.28
CA ALA A 29 -34.72 -15.09 18.90
C ALA A 29 -34.44 -13.61 18.56
N LEU A 30 -35.33 -12.70 18.95
CA LEU A 30 -35.12 -11.26 18.75
C LEU A 30 -33.87 -10.77 19.48
N ASN A 31 -33.70 -11.15 20.74
CA ASN A 31 -32.53 -10.78 21.55
C ASN A 31 -31.23 -11.35 20.95
N ALA A 32 -31.25 -12.56 20.39
CA ALA A 32 -30.11 -13.13 19.69
C ALA A 32 -29.74 -12.33 18.43
N VAL A 33 -30.71 -11.87 17.65
CA VAL A 33 -30.48 -11.01 16.48
C VAL A 33 -29.95 -9.64 16.88
N VAL A 34 -30.58 -8.99 17.86
CA VAL A 34 -30.14 -7.69 18.38
C VAL A 34 -28.74 -7.80 18.96
N GLY A 35 -28.46 -8.85 19.73
CA GLY A 35 -27.13 -9.13 20.28
C GLY A 35 -26.08 -9.32 19.20
N TYR A 36 -26.40 -10.03 18.12
CA TYR A 36 -25.50 -10.19 16.98
C TYR A 36 -25.22 -8.88 16.25
N ILE A 37 -26.26 -8.07 15.98
CA ILE A 37 -26.11 -6.74 15.35
C ILE A 37 -25.26 -5.83 16.24
N ASN A 38 -25.55 -5.79 17.54
CA ASN A 38 -24.77 -5.00 18.49
C ASN A 38 -23.33 -5.47 18.50
N ASN A 39 -23.08 -6.79 18.49
CA ASN A 39 -21.73 -7.33 18.44
C ASN A 39 -21.00 -6.94 17.14
N LEU A 40 -21.66 -6.96 15.98
CA LEU A 40 -21.10 -6.44 14.73
C LEU A 40 -20.81 -4.94 14.78
N GLN A 41 -21.68 -4.15 15.42
CA GLN A 41 -21.50 -2.70 15.56
C GLN A 41 -20.42 -2.33 16.58
N THR A 42 -20.24 -3.13 17.63
CA THR A 42 -19.16 -2.97 18.61
C THR A 42 -17.84 -3.54 18.11
N GLN A 43 -17.88 -4.53 17.22
CA GLN A 43 -16.74 -4.98 16.41
C GLN A 43 -16.47 -3.97 15.28
N LYS A 44 -16.40 -2.67 15.60
CA LYS A 44 -15.50 -1.83 14.84
C LYS A 44 -14.15 -2.53 14.94
N PRO A 45 -13.49 -2.89 13.82
CA PRO A 45 -12.14 -3.41 13.91
C PRO A 45 -11.38 -2.42 14.79
N ASP A 46 -10.67 -2.92 15.79
CA ASP A 46 -9.77 -2.10 16.57
C ASP A 46 -8.65 -1.71 15.60
N ILE A 47 -8.96 -0.72 14.75
CA ILE A 47 -8.06 -0.23 13.74
C ILE A 47 -6.99 0.46 14.55
N HIS A 48 -5.86 -0.23 14.68
CA HIS A 48 -4.70 0.27 15.38
C HIS A 48 -4.49 1.73 14.98
N PRO A 49 -4.41 2.70 15.91
CA PRO A 49 -4.36 4.12 15.57
C PRO A 49 -3.26 4.48 14.56
N HIS A 50 -2.17 3.71 14.54
CA HIS A 50 -1.10 3.83 13.54
C HIS A 50 -1.55 3.46 12.13
N PHE A 51 -2.38 2.42 11.95
CA PHE A 51 -2.94 2.07 10.65
C PHE A 51 -3.83 3.20 10.13
N SER A 52 -4.71 3.78 10.96
CA SER A 52 -5.53 4.92 10.56
C SER A 52 -4.68 6.10 10.09
N LYS A 53 -3.58 6.40 10.79
CA LYS A 53 -2.63 7.46 10.38
C LYS A 53 -1.96 7.16 9.04
N LEU A 54 -1.47 5.93 8.83
CA LEU A 54 -0.88 5.50 7.56
C LEU A 54 -1.90 5.56 6.42
N TYR A 55 -3.14 5.13 6.68
CA TYR A 55 -4.23 5.16 5.73
C TYR A 55 -4.57 6.59 5.29
N VAL A 56 -4.73 7.52 6.24
CA VAL A 56 -4.98 8.94 5.95
C VAL A 56 -3.80 9.57 5.18
N SER A 57 -2.56 9.26 5.56
CA SER A 57 -1.39 9.75 4.82
C SER A 57 -1.36 9.23 3.39
N THR A 58 -1.72 7.96 3.19
CA THR A 58 -1.75 7.33 1.86
C THR A 58 -2.86 7.92 1.00
N LEU A 59 -4.05 8.14 1.60
CA LEU A 59 -5.18 8.83 0.98
C LEU A 59 -4.78 10.21 0.47
N LYS A 60 -4.16 11.02 1.33
CA LYS A 60 -3.68 12.35 0.98
C LYS A 60 -2.72 12.30 -0.21
N ASN A 61 -1.77 11.36 -0.21
CA ASN A 61 -0.84 11.22 -1.33
C ASN A 61 -1.55 10.88 -2.65
N PHE A 62 -2.62 10.08 -2.61
CA PHE A 62 -3.41 9.79 -3.80
C PHE A 62 -4.28 10.98 -4.24
N THR A 63 -4.90 11.72 -3.33
CA THR A 63 -5.66 12.92 -3.68
C THR A 63 -4.75 13.96 -4.34
N ASP A 64 -3.56 14.19 -3.77
CA ASP A 64 -2.59 15.16 -4.28
C ASP A 64 -2.01 14.72 -5.63
N LYS A 65 -1.71 13.43 -5.80
CA LYS A 65 -1.12 12.89 -7.04
C LYS A 65 -2.09 12.90 -8.22
N TYR A 66 -3.37 12.65 -7.97
CA TYR A 66 -4.38 12.50 -9.01
C TYR A 66 -5.31 13.72 -9.15
N ASP A 67 -5.17 14.72 -8.27
CA ASP A 67 -6.03 15.92 -8.20
C ASP A 67 -7.52 15.54 -8.10
N ILE A 68 -7.84 14.70 -7.11
CA ILE A 68 -9.19 14.15 -6.90
C ILE A 68 -9.68 14.31 -5.46
N ASN A 69 -11.00 14.37 -5.30
CA ASN A 69 -11.66 14.40 -3.99
C ASN A 69 -11.85 12.99 -3.40
N LEU A 70 -12.19 12.92 -2.11
CA LEU A 70 -12.36 11.67 -1.36
C LEU A 70 -13.47 10.77 -1.91
N ASP A 71 -14.48 11.35 -2.55
CA ASP A 71 -15.62 10.61 -3.10
C ASP A 71 -15.30 9.91 -4.44
N ASN A 72 -14.12 10.18 -5.00
CA ASN A 72 -13.72 9.60 -6.27
C ASN A 72 -13.41 8.09 -6.13
N GLN A 73 -14.13 7.26 -6.90
CA GLN A 73 -13.94 5.80 -6.93
C GLN A 73 -12.51 5.37 -7.27
N LEU A 74 -11.76 6.19 -8.00
CA LEU A 74 -10.36 5.92 -8.35
C LEU A 74 -9.49 5.70 -7.11
N ILE A 75 -9.72 6.45 -6.02
CA ILE A 75 -8.99 6.29 -4.76
C ILE A 75 -9.19 4.88 -4.21
N ASN A 76 -10.44 4.43 -4.14
CA ASN A 76 -10.78 3.11 -3.63
C ASN A 76 -10.15 2.01 -4.48
N ILE A 77 -10.13 2.17 -5.80
CA ILE A 77 -9.46 1.23 -6.71
C ILE A 77 -7.95 1.20 -6.43
N LYS A 78 -7.29 2.35 -6.28
CA LYS A 78 -5.84 2.41 -6.03
C LYS A 78 -5.45 1.83 -4.68
N ILE A 79 -6.19 2.15 -3.62
CA ILE A 79 -5.95 1.59 -2.29
C ILE A 79 -6.19 0.08 -2.30
N LYS A 80 -7.29 -0.39 -2.89
CA LYS A 80 -7.58 -1.82 -2.99
C LYS A 80 -6.48 -2.56 -3.75
N ASN A 81 -6.00 -1.98 -4.85
CA ASN A 81 -4.89 -2.57 -5.59
C ASN A 81 -3.62 -2.60 -4.75
N LEU A 82 -3.29 -1.53 -4.02
CA LEU A 82 -2.13 -1.49 -3.12
C LEU A 82 -2.21 -2.56 -2.03
N LEU A 83 -3.36 -2.69 -1.35
CA LEU A 83 -3.56 -3.68 -0.28
C LEU A 83 -3.57 -5.12 -0.79
N ASN A 84 -4.05 -5.34 -2.02
CA ASN A 84 -4.04 -6.66 -2.65
C ASN A 84 -2.70 -7.00 -3.30
N THR A 85 -1.77 -6.05 -3.42
CA THR A 85 -0.46 -6.32 -4.01
C THR A 85 0.40 -7.06 -2.99
N PRO A 86 0.94 -8.25 -3.32
CA PRO A 86 1.89 -8.94 -2.46
C PRO A 86 3.07 -8.06 -2.05
N LEU A 87 3.44 -8.12 -0.77
CA LEU A 87 4.49 -7.27 -0.19
C LEU A 87 5.83 -7.41 -0.92
N ASN A 88 6.19 -8.61 -1.38
CA ASN A 88 7.43 -8.85 -2.12
C ASN A 88 7.48 -8.04 -3.43
N PHE A 89 6.36 -7.86 -4.13
CA PHE A 89 6.32 -7.01 -5.33
C PHE A 89 6.49 -5.53 -4.99
N LEU A 90 5.95 -5.07 -3.86
CA LEU A 90 6.17 -3.69 -3.39
C LEU A 90 7.64 -3.46 -3.02
N ILE A 91 8.29 -4.47 -2.41
CA ILE A 91 9.71 -4.42 -2.08
C ILE A 91 10.57 -4.40 -3.35
N GLU A 92 10.26 -5.23 -4.34
CA GLU A 92 10.96 -5.26 -5.63
C GLU A 92 10.83 -3.92 -6.36
N ASP A 93 9.61 -3.35 -6.44
CA ASP A 93 9.39 -2.05 -7.04
C ASP A 93 10.18 -0.95 -6.31
N PHE A 94 10.14 -0.95 -4.97
CA PHE A 94 10.91 0.02 -4.18
C PHE A 94 12.42 -0.14 -4.37
N THR A 95 12.92 -1.37 -4.45
CA THR A 95 14.33 -1.68 -4.73
C THR A 95 14.74 -1.15 -6.09
N SER A 96 13.90 -1.37 -7.11
CA SER A 96 14.10 -0.85 -8.45
C SER A 96 14.20 0.68 -8.43
N GLN A 97 13.25 1.36 -7.77
CA GLN A 97 13.26 2.82 -7.63
C GLN A 97 14.53 3.34 -6.92
N MET A 98 14.99 2.66 -5.86
CA MET A 98 16.23 3.01 -5.15
C MET A 98 17.45 2.90 -6.07
N ASN A 99 17.55 1.81 -6.84
CA ASN A 99 18.62 1.58 -7.79
C ASN A 99 18.58 2.59 -8.94
N SER A 100 17.41 2.87 -9.52
CA SER A 100 17.24 3.88 -10.58
C SER A 100 17.66 5.26 -10.11
N ARG A 101 17.31 5.66 -8.87
CA ARG A 101 17.75 6.95 -8.33
C ARG A 101 19.28 7.07 -8.26
N LEU A 102 19.98 5.99 -7.92
CA LEU A 102 21.44 5.99 -7.90
C LEU A 102 22.03 6.01 -9.32
N GLN A 103 21.42 5.30 -10.27
CA GLN A 103 21.80 5.37 -11.68
C GLN A 103 21.68 6.80 -12.21
N TYR A 104 20.56 7.48 -11.95
CA TYR A 104 20.36 8.86 -12.39
C TYR A 104 21.41 9.80 -11.80
N LYS A 105 21.72 9.68 -10.50
CA LYS A 105 22.79 10.47 -9.87
C LYS A 105 24.15 10.22 -10.51
N LEU A 106 24.48 8.97 -10.85
CA LEU A 106 25.73 8.66 -11.54
C LEU A 106 25.80 9.29 -12.93
N ILE A 107 24.68 9.30 -13.66
CA ILE A 107 24.58 9.92 -14.99
C ILE A 107 24.69 11.46 -14.88
N GLU A 108 24.08 12.07 -13.87
CA GLU A 108 24.24 13.51 -13.60
C GLU A 108 25.70 13.88 -13.31
N LEU A 109 26.44 13.05 -12.56
CA LEU A 109 27.87 13.26 -12.29
C LEU A 109 28.73 13.18 -13.56
N ALA A 110 28.29 12.45 -14.58
CA ALA A 110 28.95 12.44 -15.89
C ALA A 110 28.69 13.74 -16.69
N GLU A 111 28.05 14.75 -16.08
CA GLU A 111 27.58 15.99 -16.72
C GLU A 111 26.64 15.75 -17.91
N TYR A 112 25.98 14.59 -17.93
CA TYR A 112 24.91 14.37 -18.87
C TYR A 112 23.67 15.13 -18.38
N GLY A 113 23.39 16.28 -18.99
CA GLY A 113 22.23 17.08 -18.66
C GLY A 113 20.93 16.32 -18.95
N LEU A 114 20.41 15.60 -17.96
CA LEU A 114 19.14 14.85 -18.04
C LEU A 114 17.94 15.77 -18.30
N SER A 115 18.08 17.05 -18.01
CA SER A 115 17.11 18.11 -18.32
C SER A 115 17.06 18.52 -19.79
N ILE A 116 18.06 18.12 -20.60
CA ILE A 116 18.13 18.45 -22.03
C ILE A 116 17.82 17.19 -22.83
N HIS A 117 16.84 17.28 -23.73
CA HIS A 117 16.49 16.17 -24.60
C HIS A 117 17.73 15.67 -25.37
N PRO A 118 17.99 14.34 -25.46
CA PRO A 118 19.21 13.81 -26.06
C PRO A 118 19.47 14.28 -27.49
N VAL A 119 18.43 14.58 -28.27
CA VAL A 119 18.54 15.10 -29.64
C VAL A 119 19.08 16.53 -29.67
N SER A 120 18.81 17.33 -28.64
CA SER A 120 19.24 18.73 -28.53
C SER A 120 20.70 18.88 -28.08
N GLN A 121 21.34 17.80 -27.63
CA GLN A 121 22.75 17.81 -27.24
C GLN A 121 23.67 17.66 -28.47
N CYS A 122 24.68 18.52 -28.57
CA CYS A 122 25.68 18.42 -29.63
C CYS A 122 26.57 17.18 -29.45
N ARG A 123 27.20 16.72 -30.54
CA ARG A 123 28.06 15.53 -30.53
C ARG A 123 29.21 15.63 -29.53
N ALA A 124 29.80 16.83 -29.38
CA ALA A 124 30.91 17.06 -28.47
C ALA A 124 30.50 16.85 -27.00
N SER A 125 29.36 17.38 -26.56
CA SER A 125 28.84 17.18 -25.19
C SER A 125 28.52 15.72 -24.91
N LYS A 126 27.94 15.00 -25.88
CA LYS A 126 27.70 13.56 -25.74
C LYS A 126 29.00 12.78 -25.58
N GLN A 127 30.01 13.11 -26.38
CA GLN A 127 31.32 12.46 -26.31
C GLN A 127 31.99 12.72 -24.95
N LEU A 128 31.95 13.95 -24.46
CA LEU A 128 32.48 14.32 -23.16
C LEU A 128 31.79 13.54 -22.04
N ALA A 129 30.46 13.46 -22.05
CA ALA A 129 29.69 12.72 -21.06
C ALA A 129 30.01 11.22 -21.10
N VAL A 130 30.18 10.62 -22.29
CA VAL A 130 30.60 9.22 -22.43
C VAL A 130 32.00 8.99 -21.87
N THR A 131 32.96 9.87 -22.17
CA THR A 131 34.33 9.77 -21.63
C THR A 131 34.35 9.86 -20.10
N ARG A 132 33.60 10.80 -19.53
CA ARG A 132 33.48 10.95 -18.07
C ARG A 132 32.78 9.77 -17.42
N LEU A 133 31.73 9.26 -18.05
CA LEU A 133 31.06 8.06 -17.58
C LEU A 133 32.02 6.87 -17.59
N ASP A 134 32.82 6.69 -18.65
CA ASP A 134 33.83 5.64 -18.72
C ASP A 134 34.86 5.75 -17.58
N GLU A 135 35.32 6.97 -17.28
CA GLU A 135 36.19 7.23 -16.13
C GLU A 135 35.52 6.89 -14.79
N LEU A 136 34.26 7.30 -14.58
CA LEU A 136 33.51 6.98 -13.38
C LEU A 136 33.30 5.47 -13.22
N LEU A 137 33.08 4.75 -14.31
CA LEU A 137 32.86 3.31 -14.32
C LEU A 137 34.12 2.46 -14.05
N LYS A 138 35.31 3.08 -14.03
CA LYS A 138 36.54 2.41 -13.55
C LYS A 138 36.45 2.01 -12.08
N HIS A 139 35.60 2.66 -11.29
CA HIS A 139 35.33 2.28 -9.91
C HIS A 139 34.26 1.18 -9.85
N GLU A 140 34.58 0.05 -9.21
CA GLU A 140 33.65 -1.10 -9.11
C GLU A 140 32.30 -0.73 -8.48
N GLY A 141 32.28 0.18 -7.50
CA GLY A 141 31.04 0.66 -6.87
C GLY A 141 30.11 1.36 -7.88
N ASN A 142 30.68 2.19 -8.75
CA ASN A 142 29.92 2.88 -9.80
C ASN A 142 29.42 1.91 -10.87
N LYS A 143 30.19 0.86 -11.17
CA LYS A 143 29.74 -0.21 -12.07
C LYS A 143 28.53 -0.96 -11.53
N LYS A 144 28.47 -1.24 -10.23
CA LYS A 144 27.27 -1.83 -9.59
C LYS A 144 26.07 -0.89 -9.65
N ILE A 145 26.29 0.40 -9.37
CA ILE A 145 25.26 1.45 -9.48
C ILE A 145 24.72 1.51 -10.90
N PHE A 146 25.60 1.64 -11.90
CA PHE A 146 25.22 1.75 -13.29
C PHE A 146 24.39 0.54 -13.76
N ASN A 147 24.73 -0.66 -13.31
CA ASN A 147 24.00 -1.89 -13.64
C ASN A 147 22.68 -2.06 -12.85
N GLY A 148 22.31 -1.13 -11.97
CA GLY A 148 21.10 -1.21 -11.17
C GLY A 148 21.13 -2.32 -10.11
N LYS A 149 22.34 -2.66 -9.63
CA LYS A 149 22.58 -3.75 -8.67
C LYS A 149 23.20 -3.23 -7.37
N SER A 150 22.89 -2.00 -6.98
CA SER A 150 23.38 -1.42 -5.73
C SER A 150 22.70 -2.02 -4.51
N TRP A 151 21.40 -2.28 -4.63
CA TRP A 151 20.57 -2.87 -3.59
C TRP A 151 19.87 -4.10 -4.14
N THR A 152 19.85 -5.16 -3.33
CA THR A 152 19.02 -6.35 -3.54
C THR A 152 17.71 -6.23 -2.78
N SER A 153 16.66 -6.92 -3.26
CA SER A 153 15.35 -6.92 -2.58
C SER A 153 15.45 -7.41 -1.13
N GLN A 154 16.34 -8.36 -0.85
CA GLN A 154 16.57 -8.89 0.49
C GLN A 154 17.18 -7.85 1.44
N GLU A 155 18.15 -7.05 0.97
CA GLU A 155 18.74 -5.96 1.76
C GLU A 155 17.70 -4.88 2.07
N VAL A 156 16.88 -4.53 1.08
CA VAL A 156 15.81 -3.54 1.23
C VAL A 156 14.76 -4.03 2.21
N GLU A 157 14.29 -5.27 2.07
CA GLU A 157 13.36 -5.91 3.00
C GLU A 157 13.89 -5.93 4.43
N SER A 158 15.14 -6.37 4.61
CA SER A 158 15.80 -6.40 5.92
C SER A 158 15.89 -5.01 6.54
N GLY A 159 16.20 -4.00 5.71
CA GLY A 159 16.23 -2.60 6.11
C GLY A 159 14.86 -2.08 6.56
N ILE A 160 13.80 -2.39 5.81
CA ILE A 160 12.41 -2.04 6.13
C ILE A 160 11.98 -2.70 7.45
N ASN A 161 12.20 -4.01 7.58
CA ASN A 161 11.83 -4.76 8.78
C ASN A 161 12.56 -4.22 10.02
N ARG A 162 13.84 -3.88 9.88
CA ARG A 162 14.59 -3.22 10.97
C ARG A 162 13.95 -1.89 11.34
N GLN A 163 13.62 -1.02 10.37
CA GLN A 163 12.98 0.27 10.66
C GLN A 163 11.61 0.11 11.32
N ILE A 164 10.80 -0.86 10.87
CA ILE A 164 9.50 -1.16 11.48
C ILE A 164 9.69 -1.62 12.92
N ASN A 165 10.64 -2.52 13.18
CA ASN A 165 10.91 -3.00 14.53
C ASN A 165 11.44 -1.90 15.45
N THR A 166 12.34 -1.05 14.96
CA THR A 166 12.79 0.13 15.71
C THR A 166 11.63 1.08 16.02
N PHE A 167 10.73 1.30 15.05
CA PHE A 167 9.56 2.16 15.25
C PHE A 167 8.56 1.59 16.26
N LEU A 168 8.27 0.29 16.19
CA LEU A 168 7.28 -0.37 17.06
C LEU A 168 7.81 -0.67 18.46
N TYR A 169 9.09 -1.01 18.59
CA TYR A 169 9.66 -1.53 19.83
C TYR A 169 10.76 -0.65 20.44
N GLY A 170 11.19 0.42 19.76
CA GLY A 170 12.18 1.36 20.27
C GLY A 170 13.60 0.78 20.41
N ILE A 171 13.91 -0.28 19.66
CA ILE A 171 15.23 -0.94 19.63
C ILE A 171 16.10 -0.35 18.52
#